data_AF-A0A085WKT0-F1
#
_entry.id   AF-A0A085WKT0-F1
#
_cell.length_a   1.000
_cell.length_b   1.000
_cell.length_c   1.000
_cell.angle_alpha   90.00
_cell.angle_beta   90.00
_cell.angle_gamma   90.00
#
_symmetry.space_group_name_H-M   'P 1'
#
loop_
_entity.id
_entity.type
_entity.pdbx_description
1 polymer ?
#
loop_
_entity_poly.entity_id
_entity_poly.type
_entity_poly.pdbx_seq_one_letter_code
_entity_poly.pdbx_strand_id
1 'polypeptide(L)'
;MSSCVVRWGLTLSVMVALSGCASERHRQALYEQAHRHVYAQPIEKVWPQVVSLVAASGYPPRKGGDAFILVSEWRNDTMDSRVVSSSSRIYAEGYRVDSNSCFVRIFRQSIFTGDKGAMSARENSLASSITVGGAGDASPFAEDPIKLNQFLGTSADHTPLTRAPAQMTRSFSRDGELEWKLLQYLDEAKAQAIEARITELEKQ
;
A
#
# COMPACT_ATOMS: atom_id res chain seq x y z
N MET A 1 6.02 -49.11 10.94
CA MET A 1 5.37 -48.05 11.75
C MET A 1 5.58 -46.64 11.15
N SER A 2 5.60 -46.48 9.81
CA SER A 2 5.93 -45.18 9.17
C SER A 2 4.78 -44.48 8.44
N SER A 3 3.64 -45.15 8.23
CA SER A 3 2.55 -44.61 7.39
C SER A 3 1.57 -43.69 8.12
N CYS A 4 1.55 -43.69 9.47
CA CYS A 4 0.67 -42.82 10.25
C CYS A 4 1.18 -41.37 10.35
N VAL A 5 2.50 -41.16 10.38
CA VAL A 5 3.09 -39.82 10.60
C VAL A 5 2.98 -38.95 9.34
N VAL A 6 3.14 -39.55 8.16
CA VAL A 6 3.07 -38.84 6.86
C VAL A 6 1.65 -38.35 6.56
N ARG A 7 0.61 -39.07 7.02
CA ARG A 7 -0.80 -38.73 6.78
C ARG A 7 -1.29 -37.59 7.67
N TRP A 8 -0.75 -37.44 8.87
CA TRP A 8 -1.04 -36.32 9.78
C TRP A 8 -0.29 -35.03 9.39
N GLY A 9 0.91 -35.14 8.82
CA GLY A 9 1.66 -33.97 8.34
C GLY A 9 0.99 -33.26 7.16
N LEU A 10 0.35 -34.03 6.26
CA LEU A 10 -0.33 -33.49 5.08
C LEU A 10 -1.63 -32.76 5.42
N THR A 11 -2.39 -33.22 6.42
CA THR A 11 -3.62 -32.54 6.87
C THR A 11 -3.33 -31.24 7.61
N LEU A 12 -2.26 -31.18 8.41
CA LEU A 12 -1.88 -29.96 9.11
C LEU A 12 -1.44 -28.84 8.15
N SER A 13 -0.72 -29.19 7.09
CA SER A 13 -0.21 -28.23 6.10
C SER A 13 -1.32 -27.59 5.25
N VAL A 14 -2.37 -28.35 4.93
CA VAL A 14 -3.55 -27.82 4.21
C VAL A 14 -4.36 -26.84 5.07
N MET A 15 -4.42 -27.05 6.40
CA MET A 15 -5.18 -26.17 7.30
C MET A 15 -4.56 -24.77 7.43
N VAL A 16 -3.23 -24.66 7.45
CA VAL A 16 -2.51 -23.38 7.58
C VAL A 16 -2.67 -22.51 6.33
N ALA A 17 -2.79 -23.11 5.14
CA ALA A 17 -2.95 -22.36 3.90
C ALA A 17 -4.33 -21.69 3.78
N LEU A 18 -5.38 -22.22 4.43
CA LEU A 18 -6.74 -21.69 4.31
C LEU A 18 -7.02 -20.52 5.27
N SER A 19 -6.31 -20.39 6.39
CA SER A 19 -6.52 -19.29 7.36
C SER A 19 -6.06 -17.92 6.83
N GLY A 20 -5.12 -17.87 5.87
CA GLY A 20 -4.59 -16.61 5.34
C GLY A 20 -5.61 -15.78 4.56
N CYS A 21 -6.51 -16.43 3.80
CA CYS A 21 -7.51 -15.72 2.99
C CYS A 21 -8.63 -15.08 3.83
N ALA A 22 -9.01 -15.72 4.93
CA ALA A 22 -10.06 -15.20 5.82
C ALA A 22 -9.58 -13.94 6.54
N SER A 23 -8.37 -13.97 7.11
CA SER A 23 -7.79 -12.82 7.81
C SER A 23 -7.60 -11.60 6.90
N GLU A 24 -7.28 -11.80 5.61
CA GLU A 24 -7.11 -10.68 4.68
C GLU A 24 -8.44 -10.02 4.33
N ARG A 25 -9.51 -10.81 4.13
CA ARG A 25 -10.86 -10.27 3.88
C ARG A 25 -11.37 -9.49 5.09
N HIS A 26 -11.17 -10.04 6.29
CA HIS A 26 -11.50 -9.37 7.54
C HIS A 26 -10.82 -8.00 7.63
N ARG A 27 -9.51 -7.98 7.37
CA ARG A 27 -8.70 -6.76 7.38
C ARG A 27 -9.15 -5.74 6.32
N GLN A 28 -9.47 -6.19 5.11
CA GLN A 28 -10.01 -5.33 4.07
C GLN A 28 -11.37 -4.73 4.45
N ALA A 29 -12.24 -5.51 5.10
CA ALA A 29 -13.52 -5.00 5.61
C ALA A 29 -13.33 -3.92 6.67
N LEU A 30 -12.37 -4.09 7.59
CA LEU A 30 -12.02 -3.07 8.58
C LEU A 30 -11.54 -1.78 7.90
N TYR A 31 -10.64 -1.90 6.92
CA TYR A 31 -10.08 -0.76 6.20
C TYR A 31 -11.14 0.01 5.41
N GLU A 32 -12.08 -0.68 4.78
CA GLU A 32 -13.18 -0.04 4.06
C GLU A 32 -14.10 0.76 4.99
N GLN A 33 -14.34 0.26 6.22
CA GLN A 33 -15.11 0.98 7.23
C GLN A 33 -14.34 2.17 7.81
N ALA A 34 -13.04 1.98 8.11
CA ALA A 34 -12.16 3.04 8.58
C ALA A 34 -12.10 4.20 7.58
N HIS A 35 -12.00 3.84 6.30
CA HIS A 35 -11.92 4.80 5.22
C HIS A 35 -13.13 5.74 5.18
N ARG A 36 -14.33 5.24 5.45
CA ARG A 36 -15.58 6.03 5.38
C ARG A 36 -15.87 6.79 6.67
N HIS A 37 -14.98 6.74 7.66
CA HIS A 37 -15.26 7.27 8.99
C HIS A 37 -15.17 8.80 9.07
N VAL A 38 -16.21 9.44 9.59
CA VAL A 38 -16.24 10.87 9.92
C VAL A 38 -16.09 11.02 11.44
N TYR A 39 -15.06 11.74 11.87
CA TYR A 39 -14.77 11.99 13.27
C TYR A 39 -15.69 13.10 13.79
N ALA A 40 -16.33 12.88 14.92
CA ALA A 40 -17.17 13.86 15.60
C ALA A 40 -16.33 14.83 16.46
N GLN A 41 -15.20 15.28 15.92
CA GLN A 41 -14.31 16.25 16.55
C GLN A 41 -13.87 17.29 15.50
N PRO A 42 -13.62 18.55 15.91
CA PRO A 42 -13.06 19.56 15.01
C PRO A 42 -11.65 19.17 14.56
N ILE A 43 -11.32 19.50 13.31
CA ILE A 43 -10.05 19.10 12.67
C ILE A 43 -8.83 19.61 13.45
N GLU A 44 -8.93 20.73 14.15
CA GLU A 44 -7.85 21.33 14.94
C GLU A 44 -7.43 20.44 16.11
N LYS A 45 -8.36 19.63 16.65
CA LYS A 45 -8.06 18.67 17.71
C LYS A 45 -7.56 17.34 17.15
N VAL A 46 -8.08 16.93 16.00
CA VAL A 46 -7.75 15.65 15.35
C VAL A 46 -6.38 15.72 14.68
N TRP A 47 -6.06 16.83 14.01
CA TRP A 47 -4.90 16.94 13.15
C TRP A 47 -3.55 16.72 13.85
N PRO A 48 -3.26 17.31 15.02
CA PRO A 48 -2.00 17.05 15.73
C PRO A 48 -1.79 15.56 16.05
N GLN A 49 -2.89 14.82 16.25
CA GLN A 49 -2.87 13.39 16.53
C GLN A 49 -2.54 12.58 15.27
N VAL A 50 -3.04 12.99 14.10
CA VAL A 50 -2.64 12.43 12.79
C VAL A 50 -1.14 12.61 12.59
N VAL A 51 -0.62 13.82 12.81
CA VAL A 51 0.82 14.10 12.69
C VAL A 51 1.65 13.21 13.62
N SER A 52 1.22 13.10 14.88
CA SER A 52 1.88 12.25 15.87
C SER A 52 1.85 10.77 15.48
N LEU A 53 0.72 10.27 14.98
CA LEU A 53 0.57 8.88 14.55
C LEU A 53 1.49 8.55 13.36
N VAL A 54 1.52 9.43 12.35
CA VAL A 54 2.38 9.25 11.17
C VAL A 54 3.86 9.27 11.57
N ALA A 55 4.25 10.22 12.44
CA ALA A 55 5.60 10.28 12.98
C ALA A 55 5.97 9.02 13.78
N ALA A 56 5.08 8.55 14.66
CA ALA A 56 5.27 7.32 15.45
C ALA A 56 5.37 6.06 14.57
N SER A 57 4.76 6.08 13.38
CA SER A 57 4.84 5.01 12.39
C SER A 57 6.17 4.98 11.61
N GLY A 58 7.11 5.86 11.96
CA GLY A 58 8.44 5.95 11.35
C GLY A 58 8.49 6.84 10.10
N TYR A 59 7.50 7.71 9.91
CA TYR A 59 7.45 8.65 8.79
C TYR A 59 7.55 10.08 9.32
N PRO A 60 8.76 10.66 9.41
CA PRO A 60 8.91 12.01 9.94
C PRO A 60 8.17 13.01 9.04
N PRO A 61 7.33 13.89 9.62
CA PRO A 61 6.56 14.85 8.84
C PRO A 61 7.47 15.90 8.25
N ARG A 62 7.27 16.23 6.97
CA ARG A 62 7.85 17.40 6.34
C ARG A 62 6.98 18.60 6.63
N LYS A 63 7.59 19.75 6.90
CA LYS A 63 6.86 21.01 7.10
C LYS A 63 6.19 21.42 5.78
N GLY A 64 4.91 21.09 5.63
CA GLY A 64 4.04 21.58 4.56
C GLY A 64 3.50 22.97 4.89
N GLY A 65 3.35 23.83 3.88
CA GLY A 65 2.81 25.18 4.05
C GLY A 65 1.28 25.25 4.15
N ASP A 66 0.59 24.18 3.77
CA ASP A 66 -0.86 24.15 3.65
C ASP A 66 -1.56 23.71 4.95
N ALA A 67 -2.71 24.31 5.22
CA ALA A 67 -3.53 23.97 6.37
C ALA A 67 -4.11 22.56 6.20
N PHE A 68 -3.70 21.63 7.08
CA PHE A 68 -4.15 20.23 7.15
C PHE A 68 -3.71 19.30 6.00
N ILE A 69 -2.55 19.57 5.40
CA ILE A 69 -1.87 18.62 4.53
C ILE A 69 -0.53 18.24 5.16
N LEU A 70 -0.27 16.95 5.27
CA LEU A 70 0.99 16.40 5.74
C LEU A 70 1.60 15.56 4.64
N VAL A 71 2.87 15.83 4.36
CA VAL A 71 3.70 14.98 3.49
C VAL A 71 4.88 14.53 4.34
N SER A 72 5.15 13.24 4.43
CA SER A 72 6.35 12.76 5.11
C SER A 72 7.58 12.81 4.21
N GLU A 73 8.75 12.69 4.81
CA GLU A 73 9.96 12.35 4.06
C GLU A 73 9.85 10.93 3.47
N TRP A 74 10.64 10.70 2.42
CA TRP A 74 10.83 9.35 1.87
C TRP A 74 11.59 8.48 2.87
N ARG A 75 11.03 7.32 3.17
CA ARG A 75 11.66 6.27 3.96
C ARG A 75 12.07 5.14 3.04
N ASN A 76 13.29 4.64 3.18
CA ASN A 76 13.73 3.43 2.48
C ASN A 76 13.23 2.20 3.25
N ASP A 77 12.32 1.42 2.66
CA ASP A 77 11.77 0.21 3.26
C ASP A 77 12.66 -1.01 3.02
N THR A 78 13.59 -0.93 2.06
CA THR A 78 14.51 -2.02 1.72
C THR A 78 15.95 -1.60 1.97
N MET A 79 16.29 -1.39 3.26
CA MET A 79 17.62 -0.91 3.65
C MET A 79 18.74 -1.93 3.34
N ASP A 80 18.42 -3.24 3.27
CA ASP A 80 19.42 -4.31 3.19
C ASP A 80 19.56 -4.98 1.81
N SER A 81 18.77 -4.60 0.80
CA SER A 81 18.84 -5.23 -0.52
C SER A 81 19.71 -4.44 -1.49
N ARG A 82 20.63 -5.15 -2.16
CA ARG A 82 21.49 -4.60 -3.23
C ARG A 82 20.83 -4.65 -4.61
N VAL A 83 19.75 -5.41 -4.75
CA VAL A 83 19.10 -5.71 -6.04
C VAL A 83 17.83 -4.89 -6.23
N VAL A 84 17.17 -4.55 -5.13
CA VAL A 84 15.87 -3.90 -5.10
C VAL A 84 15.90 -2.80 -4.05
N SER A 85 15.45 -1.60 -4.41
CA SER A 85 15.14 -0.55 -3.44
C SER A 85 13.66 -0.22 -3.50
N SER A 86 12.99 -0.27 -2.34
CA SER A 86 11.65 0.27 -2.14
C SER A 86 11.75 1.48 -1.23
N SER A 87 11.15 2.59 -1.63
CA SER A 87 11.00 3.75 -0.78
C SER A 87 9.54 4.15 -0.72
N SER A 88 9.05 4.53 0.46
CA SER A 88 7.69 5.00 0.64
C SER A 88 7.62 6.31 1.41
N ARG A 89 6.54 7.05 1.19
CA ARG A 89 6.18 8.22 1.99
C ARG A 89 4.69 8.24 2.22
N ILE A 90 4.29 8.91 3.30
CA ILE A 90 2.90 9.10 3.66
C ILE A 90 2.45 10.50 3.24
N TYR A 91 1.22 10.55 2.74
CA TYR A 91 0.51 11.77 2.41
C TYR A 91 -0.83 11.75 3.14
N ALA A 92 -1.06 12.69 4.06
CA ALA A 92 -2.30 12.78 4.81
C ALA A 92 -2.99 14.11 4.55
N GLU A 93 -4.31 14.08 4.45
CA GLU A 93 -5.15 15.25 4.22
C GLU A 93 -6.29 15.24 5.23
N GLY A 94 -6.56 16.40 5.81
CA GLY A 94 -7.72 16.62 6.65
C GLY A 94 -8.72 17.57 6.00
N TYR A 95 -10.00 17.20 6.05
CA TYR A 95 -11.11 17.97 5.52
C TYR A 95 -12.07 18.34 6.65
N ARG A 96 -12.50 19.60 6.70
CA ARG A 96 -13.61 20.01 7.57
C ARG A 96 -14.91 19.62 6.88
N VAL A 97 -15.75 18.85 7.57
CA VAL A 97 -17.10 18.50 7.09
C VAL A 97 -18.09 19.51 7.65
N ASP A 98 -18.01 19.77 8.95
CA ASP A 98 -18.71 20.86 9.63
C ASP A 98 -17.81 21.51 10.69
N SER A 99 -18.38 22.28 11.63
CA SER A 99 -17.62 22.95 12.69
C SER A 99 -17.09 22.01 13.78
N ASN A 100 -17.72 20.85 13.95
CA ASN A 100 -17.44 19.86 14.99
C ASN A 100 -17.12 18.47 14.42
N SER A 101 -17.09 18.30 13.11
CA SER A 101 -16.77 17.05 12.45
C SER A 101 -15.76 17.24 11.33
N CYS A 102 -14.90 16.25 11.20
CA CYS A 102 -13.84 16.26 10.21
C CYS A 102 -13.64 14.86 9.63
N PHE A 103 -13.00 14.85 8.48
CA PHE A 103 -12.68 13.65 7.75
C PHE A 103 -11.18 13.65 7.43
N VAL A 104 -10.50 12.52 7.61
CA VAL A 104 -9.05 12.41 7.37
C VAL A 104 -8.81 11.30 6.36
N ARG A 105 -7.94 11.55 5.38
CA ARG A 105 -7.45 10.56 4.41
C ARG A 105 -5.97 10.38 4.59
N ILE A 106 -5.51 9.13 4.55
CA ILE A 106 -4.08 8.81 4.57
C ILE A 106 -3.77 7.96 3.34
N PHE A 107 -2.77 8.38 2.58
CA PHE A 107 -2.28 7.73 1.38
C PHE A 107 -0.82 7.35 1.57
N ARG A 108 -0.44 6.24 0.95
CA ARG A 108 0.95 5.81 0.83
C ARG A 108 1.38 5.92 -0.62
N GLN A 109 2.48 6.63 -0.83
CA GLN A 109 3.18 6.61 -2.09
C GLN A 109 4.40 5.70 -1.96
N SER A 110 4.52 4.71 -2.84
CA SER A 110 5.69 3.83 -2.89
C SER A 110 6.37 3.92 -4.24
N ILE A 111 7.70 3.88 -4.22
CA ILE A 111 8.58 3.80 -5.38
C ILE A 111 9.38 2.52 -5.23
N PHE A 112 9.32 1.69 -6.26
CA PHE A 112 10.12 0.49 -6.37
C PHE A 112 11.12 0.64 -7.52
N THR A 113 12.39 0.34 -7.26
CA THR A 113 13.47 0.33 -8.26
C THR A 113 14.19 -1.01 -8.22
N GLY A 114 14.25 -1.71 -9.36
CA GLY A 114 14.97 -2.97 -9.49
C GLY A 114 14.76 -3.62 -10.86
N ASP A 115 15.68 -4.52 -11.25
CA ASP A 115 15.53 -5.31 -12.48
C ASP A 115 14.41 -6.33 -12.28
N LYS A 116 13.23 -6.01 -12.83
CA LYS A 116 12.03 -6.85 -12.88
C LYS A 116 12.21 -8.06 -13.83
N GLY A 117 13.26 -8.86 -13.62
CA GLY A 117 13.44 -10.12 -14.33
C GLY A 117 12.67 -11.30 -13.75
N ALA A 118 12.15 -11.22 -12.51
CA ALA A 118 11.65 -12.41 -11.83
C ALA A 118 10.62 -12.20 -10.69
N MET A 119 9.89 -11.07 -10.63
CA MET A 119 8.66 -11.07 -9.81
C MET A 119 7.48 -11.41 -10.73
N SER A 120 7.01 -12.65 -10.62
CA SER A 120 5.80 -13.08 -11.32
C SER A 120 4.62 -12.17 -10.92
N ALA A 121 3.64 -12.02 -11.82
CA ALA A 121 2.41 -11.24 -11.62
C ALA A 121 1.64 -11.55 -10.31
N ARG A 122 2.02 -12.62 -9.59
CA ARG A 122 1.48 -13.06 -8.31
C ARG A 122 1.96 -12.25 -7.09
N GLU A 123 3.13 -11.62 -7.13
CA GLU A 123 3.61 -10.74 -6.04
C GLU A 123 3.11 -9.31 -6.22
N ASN A 124 2.89 -8.89 -7.48
CA ASN A 124 2.28 -7.61 -7.78
C ASN A 124 0.81 -7.58 -7.30
N SER A 125 0.10 -8.71 -7.22
CA SER A 125 -1.25 -8.76 -6.64
C SER A 125 -1.29 -8.61 -5.12
N LEU A 126 -0.20 -8.91 -4.41
CA LEU A 126 -0.10 -8.66 -2.95
C LEU A 126 0.22 -7.19 -2.65
N ALA A 127 0.99 -6.52 -3.52
CA ALA A 127 1.19 -5.07 -3.46
C ALA A 127 -0.02 -4.27 -4.02
N SER A 128 -0.87 -4.90 -4.84
CA SER A 128 -2.03 -4.27 -5.50
C SER A 128 -3.40 -4.71 -4.95
N SER A 129 -3.45 -5.46 -3.84
CA SER A 129 -4.72 -5.96 -3.27
C SER A 129 -5.56 -4.88 -2.55
N ILE A 130 -5.15 -3.60 -2.58
CA ILE A 130 -5.98 -2.47 -2.15
C ILE A 130 -6.15 -1.50 -3.34
N THR A 131 -6.58 -2.05 -4.47
CA THR A 131 -7.19 -1.25 -5.54
C THR A 131 -8.62 -1.77 -5.74
N VAL A 132 -9.54 -1.29 -4.91
CA VAL A 132 -10.98 -1.38 -5.19
C VAL A 132 -11.29 -0.35 -6.27
N GLY A 133 -11.65 -0.84 -7.46
CA GLY A 133 -12.31 -0.05 -8.50
C GLY A 133 -11.45 0.30 -9.71
N GLY A 134 -11.84 -0.19 -10.89
CA GLY A 134 -11.39 0.38 -12.17
C GLY A 134 -11.07 -0.65 -13.25
N ALA A 135 -12.10 -1.33 -13.76
CA ALA A 135 -12.06 -1.84 -15.12
C ALA A 135 -12.13 -0.64 -16.09
N GLY A 136 -11.28 -0.64 -17.12
CA GLY A 136 -11.33 0.29 -18.24
C GLY A 136 -10.55 1.59 -18.04
N ASP A 137 -9.34 1.68 -18.55
CA ASP A 137 -9.12 2.38 -19.82
C ASP A 137 -7.62 2.53 -20.13
N ALA A 138 -7.32 2.36 -21.41
CA ALA A 138 -6.02 2.56 -21.99
C ALA A 138 -5.48 3.96 -21.66
N SER A 139 -4.21 4.03 -21.23
CA SER A 139 -3.49 5.31 -21.22
C SER A 139 -3.29 5.78 -22.68
N PRO A 140 -3.78 6.97 -23.07
CA PRO A 140 -3.56 7.53 -24.40
C PRO A 140 -2.37 8.50 -24.33
N PHE A 141 -1.16 7.99 -24.12
CA PHE A 141 0.08 8.73 -24.39
C PHE A 141 1.14 7.73 -24.83
N ALA A 142 0.85 7.07 -25.96
CA ALA A 142 1.89 6.52 -26.82
C ALA A 142 2.33 7.67 -27.73
N GLU A 143 3.47 8.30 -27.42
CA GLU A 143 4.15 9.17 -28.38
C GLU A 143 5.04 8.30 -29.30
N ASP A 144 4.95 8.61 -30.59
CA ASP A 144 5.37 7.81 -31.73
C ASP A 144 6.89 7.50 -31.83
N PRO A 145 7.27 6.33 -32.38
CA PRO A 145 8.65 6.04 -32.71
C PRO A 145 9.05 6.69 -34.05
N ILE A 146 9.84 7.77 -33.99
CA ILE A 146 10.58 8.24 -35.17
C ILE A 146 11.67 7.22 -35.49
N LYS A 147 11.45 6.49 -36.59
CA LYS A 147 12.47 5.74 -37.33
C LYS A 147 13.42 6.72 -38.03
N LEU A 148 14.69 6.75 -37.63
CA LEU A 148 15.77 7.13 -38.54
C LEU A 148 17.14 6.65 -38.02
N ASN A 149 17.64 5.55 -38.59
CA ASN A 149 18.98 5.52 -39.21
C ASN A 149 19.33 4.11 -39.66
N GLN A 150 19.24 3.91 -40.97
CA GLN A 150 19.92 2.88 -41.71
C GLN A 150 21.12 3.57 -42.39
N PHE A 151 22.34 3.42 -41.85
CA PHE A 151 23.57 3.69 -42.59
C PHE A 151 24.76 2.90 -42.00
N LEU A 152 25.10 1.82 -42.71
CA LEU A 152 26.37 1.10 -42.87
C LEU A 152 27.43 1.09 -41.73
N GLY A 153 27.80 -0.11 -41.29
CA GLY A 153 29.06 -0.34 -40.56
C GLY A 153 29.22 -1.77 -40.04
N THR A 154 30.01 -2.58 -40.75
CA THR A 154 30.56 -3.87 -40.30
C THR A 154 31.56 -3.66 -39.16
N SER A 155 31.33 -4.26 -37.99
CA SER A 155 32.41 -4.70 -37.08
C SER A 155 31.80 -5.53 -35.95
N ALA A 156 32.32 -6.74 -35.74
CA ALA A 156 32.01 -7.57 -34.59
C ALA A 156 32.72 -7.01 -33.36
N ASP A 157 32.20 -5.93 -32.80
CA ASP A 157 32.70 -5.33 -31.56
C ASP A 157 31.82 -5.70 -30.38
N HIS A 158 32.48 -6.04 -29.29
CA HIS A 158 31.93 -6.55 -28.05
C HIS A 158 31.10 -5.45 -27.39
N THR A 159 29.79 -5.44 -27.63
CA THR A 159 28.87 -4.58 -26.90
C THR A 159 28.91 -5.05 -25.44
N PRO A 160 29.33 -4.21 -24.47
CA PRO A 160 29.04 -4.53 -23.08
C PRO A 160 27.52 -4.68 -23.00
N LEU A 161 27.03 -5.75 -22.37
CA LEU A 161 25.61 -5.94 -22.11
C LEU A 161 25.11 -4.68 -21.39
N THR A 162 24.54 -3.75 -22.15
CA THR A 162 23.96 -2.53 -21.62
C THR A 162 22.83 -3.01 -20.71
N ARG A 163 23.08 -2.99 -19.41
CA ARG A 163 22.10 -3.34 -18.39
C ARG A 163 20.86 -2.50 -18.69
N ALA A 164 19.74 -3.16 -18.94
CA ALA A 164 18.48 -2.48 -19.16
C ALA A 164 18.26 -1.46 -18.03
N PRO A 165 17.72 -0.26 -18.32
CA PRO A 165 17.45 0.71 -17.26
C PRO A 165 16.56 0.05 -16.21
N ALA A 166 16.97 0.14 -14.94
CA ALA A 166 16.20 -0.40 -13.83
C ALA A 166 14.75 0.10 -13.91
N GLN A 167 13.79 -0.81 -13.89
CA GLN A 167 12.38 -0.44 -14.03
C GLN A 167 11.90 0.25 -12.74
N MET A 168 11.54 1.53 -12.84
CA MET A 168 10.95 2.29 -11.74
C MET A 168 9.43 2.13 -11.78
N THR A 169 8.83 1.60 -10.71
CA THR A 169 7.37 1.54 -10.56
C THR A 169 6.95 2.46 -9.43
N ARG A 170 5.88 3.22 -9.65
CA ARG A 170 5.29 4.09 -8.63
C ARG A 170 3.88 3.63 -8.34
N SER A 171 3.51 3.57 -7.07
CA SER A 171 2.14 3.35 -6.63
C SER A 171 1.70 4.46 -5.67
N PHE A 172 0.40 4.74 -5.70
CA PHE A 172 -0.24 5.69 -4.80
C PHE A 172 -1.59 5.11 -4.41
N SER A 173 -1.73 4.66 -3.17
CA SER A 173 -2.94 4.00 -2.67
C SER A 173 -3.29 4.51 -1.28
N ARG A 174 -4.54 4.32 -0.85
CA ARG A 174 -4.93 4.62 0.52
C ARG A 174 -4.27 3.66 1.51
N ASP A 175 -3.85 4.21 2.63
CA ASP A 175 -3.20 3.46 3.69
C ASP A 175 -4.23 3.06 4.75
N GLY A 176 -5.01 2.01 4.45
CA GLY A 176 -6.06 1.52 5.33
C GLY A 176 -5.55 1.09 6.71
N GLU A 177 -4.30 0.67 6.82
CA GLU A 177 -3.68 0.32 8.10
C GLU A 177 -3.52 1.56 9.00
N LEU A 178 -3.00 2.67 8.47
CA LEU A 178 -2.87 3.90 9.23
C LEU A 178 -4.23 4.55 9.52
N GLU A 179 -5.18 4.50 8.57
CA GLU A 179 -6.54 5.00 8.80
C GLU A 179 -7.25 4.20 9.91
N TRP A 180 -7.09 2.87 9.93
CA TRP A 180 -7.63 2.02 11.00
C TRP A 180 -6.97 2.29 12.36
N LYS A 181 -5.63 2.41 12.41
CA LYS A 181 -4.92 2.77 13.65
C LYS A 181 -5.34 4.13 14.18
N LEU A 182 -5.58 5.11 13.28
CA LEU A 182 -6.07 6.42 13.66
C LEU A 182 -7.47 6.32 14.30
N LEU A 183 -8.35 5.51 13.72
CA LEU A 183 -9.68 5.28 14.27
C LEU A 183 -9.61 4.65 15.67
N GLN A 184 -8.78 3.61 15.85
CA GLN A 184 -8.56 2.99 17.16
C GLN A 184 -8.04 3.99 18.20
N TYR A 185 -7.18 4.92 17.78
CA TYR A 185 -6.60 5.93 18.67
C TYR A 185 -7.58 7.04 19.05
N LEU A 186 -8.47 7.45 18.13
CA LEU A 186 -9.38 8.58 18.33
C LEU A 186 -10.77 8.20 18.84
N ASP A 187 -11.27 7.04 18.46
CA ASP A 187 -12.63 6.58 18.72
C ASP A 187 -12.65 5.05 18.91
N GLU A 188 -12.05 4.60 20.01
CA GLU A 188 -11.95 3.19 20.37
C GLU A 188 -13.32 2.49 20.40
N ALA A 189 -14.35 3.18 20.91
CA ALA A 189 -15.70 2.65 20.99
C ALA A 189 -16.26 2.31 19.59
N LYS A 190 -16.07 3.20 18.60
CA LYS A 190 -16.49 2.90 17.23
C LYS A 190 -15.62 1.86 16.55
N ALA A 191 -14.31 1.83 16.81
CA ALA A 191 -13.44 0.78 16.31
C ALA A 191 -13.93 -0.61 16.77
N GLN A 192 -14.20 -0.77 18.07
CA GLN A 192 -14.75 -2.02 18.62
C GLN A 192 -16.12 -2.37 18.03
N ALA A 193 -17.00 -1.38 17.82
CA ALA A 193 -18.30 -1.61 17.20
C ALA A 193 -18.20 -2.08 15.73
N ILE A 194 -17.25 -1.54 14.97
CA ILE A 194 -16.97 -1.95 13.59
C ILE A 194 -16.42 -3.38 13.56
N GLU A 195 -15.47 -3.69 14.43
CA GLU A 195 -14.86 -5.02 14.53
C GLU A 195 -15.91 -6.07 14.90
N ALA A 196 -16.71 -5.82 15.94
CA ALA A 196 -17.80 -6.71 16.35
C ALA A 196 -18.83 -6.94 15.22
N ARG A 197 -19.18 -5.89 14.47
CA ARG A 197 -20.09 -6.00 13.33
C ARG A 197 -19.53 -6.87 12.22
N ILE A 198 -18.24 -6.71 11.88
CA ILE A 198 -17.60 -7.52 10.83
C ILE A 198 -17.53 -8.99 11.26
N THR A 199 -17.13 -9.26 12.51
CA THR A 199 -17.12 -10.63 13.06
C THR A 199 -18.50 -11.27 13.04
N GLU A 200 -19.57 -10.51 13.26
CA GLU A 200 -20.92 -11.05 13.19
C GLU A 200 -21.35 -11.36 11.74
N LEU A 201 -20.96 -10.53 10.77
CA LEU A 201 -21.21 -10.79 9.35
C LEU A 201 -20.46 -12.03 8.83
N GLU A 202 -19.30 -12.35 9.41
CA GLU A 202 -18.52 -13.53 9.02
C GLU A 202 -19.11 -14.86 9.52
N LYS A 203 -20.01 -14.82 10.51
CA LYS A 203 -20.68 -16.01 11.04
C LYS A 203 -21.96 -16.39 10.28
N GLN A 204 -22.49 -15.49 9.46
CA GLN A 204 -23.72 -15.68 8.67
C GLN A 204 -23.41 -16.37 7.34
#